data_AF-U7PAY0-F1
#
_entry.id   AF-U7PAY0-F1
#
_cell.length_a   1.000
_cell.length_b   1.000
_cell.length_c   1.000
_cell.angle_alpha   90.00
_cell.angle_beta   90.00
_cell.angle_gamma   90.00
#
_symmetry.space_group_name_H-M   'P 1'
#
loop_
_entity.id
_entity.type
_entity.pdbx_description
1 polymer ?
#
loop_
_entity_poly.entity_id
_entity_poly.type
_entity_poly.pdbx_seq_one_letter_code
_entity_poly.pdbx_strand_id
1 'polypeptide(L)'
;MDSDWKIDVKKASAQLPPAVRERLKKIVERFVQTSKRTYRKKGQKLTDETRVPMWHRVLTDGTIIYQPNLDHPALVEFQERLPDSLRQDFRNCISLVGAGLPVDSLHADMLGHAETVKASIAETDALEQALHSMVPHLLDRGISKSSIRSMLKTTDMFREEWERIEPVLTEILQQGEPE
;
A
#
# COMPACT_ATOMS: atom_id res chain seq x y z
N MET A 1 -0.74 42.09 12.42
CA MET A 1 -0.91 40.76 13.05
C MET A 1 -2.37 40.37 12.83
N ASP A 2 -2.58 39.19 12.24
CA ASP A 2 -3.84 38.48 11.96
C ASP A 2 -4.99 39.22 11.25
N SER A 3 -4.76 39.63 9.99
CA SER A 3 -5.83 40.03 9.06
C SER A 3 -6.39 38.88 8.21
N ASP A 4 -5.69 37.75 8.14
CA ASP A 4 -5.99 36.68 7.17
C ASP A 4 -6.92 35.60 7.72
N TRP A 5 -7.29 35.71 8.99
CA TRP A 5 -8.18 34.77 9.68
C TRP A 5 -9.51 35.45 9.95
N LYS A 6 -10.55 35.08 9.18
CA LYS A 6 -11.93 35.40 9.54
C LYS A 6 -12.35 34.46 10.68
N ILE A 7 -12.03 34.86 11.91
CA ILE A 7 -12.51 34.18 13.11
C ILE A 7 -13.95 34.66 13.34
N ASP A 8 -14.94 33.81 13.09
CA ASP A 8 -16.33 34.08 13.47
C ASP A 8 -16.49 33.92 14.99
N VAL A 9 -17.27 34.83 15.60
CA VAL A 9 -17.57 34.89 17.04
C VAL A 9 -18.33 33.63 17.51
N LYS A 10 -18.95 32.88 16.59
CA LYS A 10 -19.33 31.48 16.84
C LYS A 10 -18.10 30.61 16.61
N LYS A 11 -17.39 30.22 17.67
CA LYS A 11 -16.23 29.29 17.71
C LYS A 11 -16.51 27.91 17.06
N ALA A 12 -16.92 27.87 15.81
CA ALA A 12 -17.39 26.67 15.11
C ALA A 12 -16.96 26.62 13.64
N SER A 13 -16.43 27.68 13.04
CA SER A 13 -15.86 27.57 11.70
C SER A 13 -14.75 28.59 11.44
N ALA A 14 -13.50 28.14 11.52
CA ALA A 14 -12.37 28.84 10.92
C ALA A 14 -12.22 28.38 9.46
N GLN A 15 -12.35 29.30 8.51
CA GLN A 15 -12.03 29.01 7.11
C GLN A 15 -10.52 29.06 6.90
N LEU A 16 -9.92 27.96 6.45
CA LEU A 16 -8.49 27.91 6.19
C LEU A 16 -8.10 28.95 5.12
N PRO A 17 -7.12 29.83 5.40
CA PRO A 17 -6.62 30.77 4.42
C PRO A 17 -6.13 30.05 3.16
N PRO A 18 -6.34 30.62 1.96
CA PRO A 18 -5.99 29.99 0.68
C PRO A 18 -4.54 29.50 0.61
N ALA A 19 -3.60 30.25 1.20
CA ALA A 19 -2.18 29.89 1.25
C ALA A 19 -1.92 28.62 2.08
N VAL A 20 -2.66 28.40 3.17
CA VAL A 20 -2.54 27.20 4.01
C VAL A 20 -3.17 26.01 3.32
N ARG A 21 -4.32 26.19 2.66
CA ARG A 21 -4.98 25.17 1.84
C ARG A 21 -4.05 24.67 0.72
N GLU A 22 -3.38 25.56 0.01
CA GLU A 22 -2.48 25.19 -1.08
C GLU A 22 -1.22 24.47 -0.57
N ARG A 23 -0.71 24.86 0.61
CA ARG A 23 0.41 24.17 1.26
C ARG A 23 0.02 22.76 1.72
N LEU A 24 -1.15 22.61 2.34
CA LEU A 24 -1.69 21.30 2.72
C LEU A 24 -1.97 20.42 1.51
N LYS A 25 -2.51 20.99 0.42
CA LYS A 25 -2.71 20.29 -0.84
C LYS A 25 -1.39 19.74 -1.38
N LYS A 26 -0.31 20.53 -1.40
CA LYS A 26 1.02 20.07 -1.82
C LYS A 26 1.60 19.00 -0.91
N ILE A 27 1.36 19.08 0.40
CA ILE A 27 1.80 18.07 1.38
C ILE A 27 1.03 16.76 1.16
N VAL A 28 -0.30 16.82 1.03
CA VAL A 28 -1.14 15.67 0.69
C VAL A 28 -0.74 15.08 -0.66
N GLU A 29 -0.51 15.89 -1.69
CA GLU A 29 -0.03 15.45 -3.00
C GLU A 29 1.34 14.76 -2.91
N ARG A 30 2.23 15.20 -2.01
CA ARG A 30 3.54 14.57 -1.78
C ARG A 30 3.42 13.23 -1.07
N PHE A 31 2.52 13.08 -0.09
CA PHE A 31 2.20 11.79 0.53
C PHE A 31 1.48 10.84 -0.42
N VAL A 32 0.54 11.37 -1.22
CA VAL A 32 -0.12 10.65 -2.32
C VAL A 32 0.89 10.23 -3.39
N GLN A 33 1.98 10.99 -3.60
CA GLN A 33 3.07 10.62 -4.52
C GLN A 33 3.95 9.48 -4.01
N THR A 34 4.22 9.38 -2.71
CA THR A 34 4.95 8.23 -2.15
C THR A 34 4.09 6.95 -2.21
N SER A 35 2.79 7.11 -1.99
CA SER A 35 1.75 6.07 -2.15
C SER A 35 1.24 5.91 -3.60
N LYS A 36 1.81 6.64 -4.59
CA LYS A 36 1.47 6.43 -6.00
C LYS A 36 1.94 5.04 -6.37
N ARG A 37 1.03 4.06 -6.39
CA ARG A 37 1.06 3.01 -7.38
C ARG A 37 -0.28 2.31 -7.53
N THR A 38 -0.53 2.02 -8.80
CA THR A 38 -1.69 1.34 -9.38
C THR A 38 -2.95 2.19 -9.50
N TYR A 39 -2.93 3.18 -10.40
CA TYR A 39 -4.18 3.66 -10.98
C TYR A 39 -4.66 2.64 -12.01
N ARG A 40 -5.82 2.03 -11.79
CA ARG A 40 -6.52 1.25 -12.82
C ARG A 40 -7.68 2.11 -13.32
N LYS A 41 -7.51 2.77 -14.46
CA LYS A 41 -8.66 3.32 -15.22
C LYS A 41 -9.23 2.16 -16.03
N LYS A 42 -10.57 2.08 -16.22
CA LYS A 42 -11.18 1.12 -17.15
C LYS A 42 -10.37 1.13 -18.47
N GLY A 43 -9.66 0.03 -18.75
CA GLY A 43 -8.87 -0.16 -19.98
C GLY A 43 -7.36 0.14 -19.94
N GLN A 44 -6.76 0.65 -18.85
CA GLN A 44 -5.30 0.85 -18.81
C GLN A 44 -4.71 0.67 -17.39
N LYS A 45 -3.75 -0.26 -17.29
CA LYS A 45 -2.97 -0.56 -16.09
C LYS A 45 -1.80 0.43 -16.04
N LEU A 46 -1.92 1.54 -15.30
CA LEU A 46 -0.81 2.49 -15.07
C LEU A 46 0.01 2.08 -13.84
N THR A 47 0.46 0.83 -13.80
CA THR A 47 1.34 0.32 -12.74
C THR A 47 2.78 0.37 -13.17
N ASP A 48 3.63 0.92 -12.31
CA ASP A 48 5.01 0.49 -12.25
C ASP A 48 4.99 -0.92 -11.63
N GLU A 49 5.04 -1.94 -12.49
CA GLU A 49 4.82 -3.36 -12.18
C GLU A 49 5.82 -3.92 -11.17
N THR A 50 6.85 -3.15 -10.84
CA THR A 50 7.92 -3.58 -9.95
C THR A 50 7.49 -3.67 -8.48
N ARG A 51 6.51 -2.89 -7.98
CA ARG A 51 6.24 -2.77 -6.52
C ARG A 51 5.26 -3.75 -5.91
N VAL A 52 4.57 -4.57 -6.71
CA VAL A 52 3.69 -5.66 -6.23
C VAL A 52 2.91 -5.30 -4.94
N PRO A 53 2.03 -4.28 -4.95
CA PRO A 53 1.42 -3.79 -3.72
C PRO A 53 0.36 -4.77 -3.18
N MET A 54 0.16 -4.79 -1.86
CA MET A 54 -0.93 -5.55 -1.22
C MET A 54 -2.33 -4.99 -1.52
N TRP A 55 -2.42 -3.69 -1.80
CA TRP A 55 -3.67 -3.00 -2.12
C TRP A 55 -3.56 -2.26 -3.46
N HIS A 56 -4.66 -2.27 -4.22
CA HIS A 56 -4.84 -1.44 -5.40
C HIS A 56 -5.69 -0.22 -5.07
N ARG A 57 -5.35 0.92 -5.67
CA ARG A 57 -6.14 2.16 -5.60
C ARG A 57 -6.77 2.47 -6.96
N VAL A 58 -7.99 2.01 -7.17
CA VAL A 58 -8.73 2.15 -8.42
C VAL A 58 -9.50 3.48 -8.43
N LEU A 59 -9.50 4.21 -9.54
CA LEU A 59 -10.42 5.32 -9.75
C LEU A 59 -11.46 4.91 -10.80
N THR A 60 -12.72 4.86 -10.38
CA THR A 60 -13.86 4.52 -11.23
C THR A 60 -14.94 5.57 -11.04
N ASP A 61 -15.36 6.21 -12.13
CA ASP A 61 -16.48 7.16 -12.15
C ASP A 61 -16.37 8.29 -11.10
N GLY A 62 -15.14 8.77 -10.88
CA GLY A 62 -14.83 9.81 -9.89
C GLY A 62 -14.65 9.31 -8.45
N THR A 63 -14.96 8.04 -8.18
CA THR A 63 -14.81 7.40 -6.88
C THR A 63 -13.47 6.67 -6.79
N ILE A 64 -12.79 6.81 -5.66
CA ILE A 64 -11.57 6.07 -5.33
C ILE A 64 -11.97 4.83 -4.55
N ILE A 65 -11.53 3.66 -5.02
CA ILE A 65 -11.77 2.37 -4.40
C ILE A 65 -10.43 1.75 -4.04
N TYR A 66 -10.26 1.41 -2.77
CA TYR A 66 -9.14 0.60 -2.30
C TYR A 66 -9.60 -0.85 -2.24
N GLN A 67 -8.86 -1.76 -2.87
CA GLN A 67 -9.17 -3.20 -2.86
C GLN A 67 -7.90 -4.04 -2.73
N PRO A 68 -7.95 -5.20 -2.05
CA PRO A 68 -6.82 -6.12 -1.99
C PRO A 68 -6.35 -6.55 -3.38
N ASN A 69 -5.04 -6.69 -3.54
CA ASN A 69 -4.43 -7.21 -4.75
C ASN A 69 -4.47 -8.74 -4.76
N LEU A 70 -5.53 -9.34 -5.32
CA LEU A 70 -5.64 -10.79 -5.47
C LEU A 70 -4.54 -11.41 -6.37
N ASP A 71 -3.86 -10.58 -7.17
CA ASP A 71 -2.73 -10.99 -8.01
C ASP A 71 -1.38 -10.88 -7.27
N HIS A 72 -1.39 -10.61 -5.96
CA HIS A 72 -0.16 -10.56 -5.16
C HIS A 72 0.46 -11.96 -5.05
N PRO A 73 1.78 -12.15 -5.31
CA PRO A 73 2.43 -13.45 -5.34
C PRO A 73 2.14 -14.32 -4.10
N ALA A 74 2.20 -13.74 -2.90
CA ALA A 74 1.92 -14.47 -1.66
C ALA A 74 0.48 -15.02 -1.58
N LEU A 75 -0.50 -14.32 -2.17
CA LEU A 75 -1.89 -14.79 -2.21
C LEU A 75 -2.10 -15.81 -3.32
N VAL A 76 -1.49 -15.59 -4.49
CA VAL A 76 -1.56 -16.51 -5.63
C VAL A 76 -0.94 -17.85 -5.28
N GLU A 77 0.29 -17.85 -4.74
CA GLU A 77 1.01 -19.06 -4.36
C GLU A 77 0.25 -19.84 -3.26
N PHE A 78 -0.32 -19.14 -2.27
CA PHE A 78 -1.15 -19.80 -1.27
C PHE A 78 -2.41 -20.42 -1.89
N GLN A 79 -3.10 -19.70 -2.77
CA GLN A 79 -4.29 -20.19 -3.47
C GLN A 79 -3.97 -21.43 -4.33
N GLU A 80 -2.81 -21.46 -4.98
CA GLU A 80 -2.38 -22.59 -5.81
C GLU A 80 -2.17 -23.87 -4.99
N ARG A 81 -1.76 -23.75 -3.74
CA ARG A 81 -1.63 -24.88 -2.79
C ARG A 81 -2.97 -25.40 -2.25
N LEU A 82 -4.05 -24.63 -2.40
CA LEU A 82 -5.38 -25.06 -1.98
C LEU A 82 -6.02 -26.01 -3.00
N PRO A 83 -6.82 -27.00 -2.56
CA PRO A 83 -7.73 -27.75 -3.43
C PRO A 83 -8.62 -26.81 -4.23
N ASP A 84 -8.93 -27.17 -5.48
CA ASP A 84 -9.73 -26.32 -6.39
C ASP A 84 -11.06 -25.85 -5.80
N SER A 85 -11.70 -26.69 -4.99
CA SER A 85 -12.95 -26.37 -4.30
C SER A 85 -12.84 -25.22 -3.31
N LEU A 86 -11.66 -24.97 -2.73
CA LEU A 86 -11.44 -23.93 -1.72
C LEU A 86 -10.88 -22.62 -2.30
N ARG A 87 -10.43 -22.62 -3.55
CA ARG A 87 -9.80 -21.46 -4.18
C ARG A 87 -10.76 -20.27 -4.27
N GLN A 88 -12.02 -20.52 -4.64
CA GLN A 88 -13.01 -19.44 -4.73
C GLN A 88 -13.39 -18.90 -3.35
N ASP A 89 -13.51 -19.76 -2.35
CA ASP A 89 -13.81 -19.34 -0.97
C ASP A 89 -12.67 -18.49 -0.39
N PHE A 90 -11.42 -18.87 -0.63
CA PHE A 90 -10.27 -18.04 -0.28
C PHE A 90 -10.34 -16.65 -0.91
N ARG A 91 -10.61 -16.56 -2.23
CA ARG A 91 -10.78 -15.26 -2.92
C ARG A 91 -11.93 -14.45 -2.34
N ASN A 92 -13.03 -15.09 -1.96
CA ASN A 92 -14.17 -14.43 -1.32
C ASN A 92 -13.76 -13.85 0.04
N CYS A 93 -13.04 -14.60 0.87
CA CYS A 93 -12.53 -14.11 2.16
C CYS A 93 -11.67 -12.86 2.01
N ILE A 94 -10.70 -12.86 1.08
CA ILE A 94 -9.86 -11.68 0.83
C ILE A 94 -10.69 -10.51 0.28
N SER A 95 -11.66 -10.79 -0.61
CA SER A 95 -12.55 -9.75 -1.15
C SER A 95 -13.41 -9.10 -0.07
N LEU A 96 -13.85 -9.87 0.93
CA LEU A 96 -14.60 -9.38 2.08
C LEU A 96 -13.76 -8.45 2.96
N VAL A 97 -12.45 -8.72 3.14
CA VAL A 97 -11.53 -7.80 3.83
C VAL A 97 -11.49 -6.45 3.12
N GLY A 98 -11.46 -6.45 1.78
CA GLY A 98 -11.55 -5.24 0.98
C GLY A 98 -12.88 -4.50 1.14
N ALA A 99 -13.99 -5.22 1.00
CA ALA A 99 -15.33 -4.66 1.11
C ALA A 99 -15.66 -4.13 2.51
N GLY A 100 -15.03 -4.71 3.54
CA GLY A 100 -15.17 -4.30 4.93
C GLY A 100 -14.26 -3.15 5.38
N LEU A 101 -13.47 -2.56 4.48
CA LEU A 101 -12.60 -1.43 4.81
C LEU A 101 -13.43 -0.28 5.41
N PRO A 102 -13.17 0.18 6.65
CA PRO A 102 -14.00 1.17 7.33
C PRO A 102 -13.67 2.60 6.84
N VAL A 103 -14.03 2.91 5.60
CA VAL A 103 -13.67 4.16 4.91
C VAL A 103 -14.17 5.39 5.68
N ASP A 104 -15.40 5.36 6.20
CA ASP A 104 -15.98 6.50 6.92
C ASP A 104 -15.23 6.79 8.22
N SER A 105 -14.86 5.75 8.98
CA SER A 105 -14.06 5.88 10.20
C SER A 105 -12.66 6.39 9.89
N LEU A 106 -11.99 5.79 8.89
CA LEU A 106 -10.67 6.25 8.43
C LEU A 106 -10.74 7.72 8.00
N HIS A 107 -11.78 8.11 7.26
CA HIS A 107 -11.95 9.50 6.84
C HIS A 107 -12.12 10.44 8.04
N ALA A 108 -12.91 10.06 9.05
CA ALA A 108 -13.09 10.84 10.27
C ALA A 108 -11.78 10.98 11.07
N ASP A 109 -11.03 9.89 11.26
CA ASP A 109 -9.77 9.91 12.01
C ASP A 109 -8.68 10.74 11.30
N MET A 110 -8.66 10.69 9.96
CA MET A 110 -7.76 11.49 9.14
C MET A 110 -8.08 12.99 9.18
N LEU A 111 -9.32 13.38 9.50
CA LEU A 111 -9.74 14.77 9.70
C LEU A 111 -9.33 15.29 11.09
N GLY A 112 -8.03 15.35 11.36
CA GLY A 112 -7.45 15.98 12.56
C GLY A 112 -6.28 15.23 13.17
N HIS A 113 -6.17 13.92 12.90
CA HIS A 113 -5.14 13.06 13.49
C HIS A 113 -4.47 12.15 12.44
N ALA A 114 -4.36 12.63 11.19
CA ALA A 114 -3.84 11.82 10.09
C ALA A 114 -2.45 11.20 10.37
N GLU A 115 -1.57 11.90 11.09
CA GLU A 115 -0.23 11.40 11.44
C GLU A 115 -0.24 10.28 12.49
N THR A 116 -1.33 10.13 13.25
CA THR A 116 -1.47 9.07 14.26
C THR A 116 -2.17 7.83 13.71
N VAL A 117 -2.82 7.93 12.55
CA VAL A 117 -3.43 6.78 11.87
C VAL A 117 -2.34 5.96 11.21
N LYS A 118 -2.16 4.71 11.67
CA LYS A 118 -1.17 3.78 11.14
C LYS A 118 -1.82 2.47 10.74
N ALA A 119 -1.23 1.81 9.75
CA ALA A 119 -1.55 0.41 9.46
C ALA A 119 -1.01 -0.49 10.59
N SER A 120 -1.58 -1.68 10.72
CA SER A 120 -1.00 -2.72 11.57
C SER A 120 0.36 -3.16 11.03
N ILE A 121 1.32 -3.38 11.93
CA ILE A 121 2.57 -4.04 11.60
C ILE A 121 2.27 -5.53 11.37
N ALA A 122 2.80 -6.08 10.28
CA ALA A 122 2.67 -7.50 9.99
C ALA A 122 3.63 -8.30 10.87
N GLU A 123 3.21 -9.49 11.29
CA GLU A 123 4.08 -10.42 12.00
C GLU A 123 5.25 -10.87 11.11
N THR A 124 6.35 -11.26 11.75
CA THR A 124 7.60 -11.63 11.05
C THR A 124 7.37 -12.76 10.06
N ASP A 125 6.61 -13.79 10.43
CA ASP A 125 6.29 -14.93 9.57
C ASP A 125 5.53 -14.52 8.30
N ALA A 126 4.59 -13.57 8.41
CA ALA A 126 3.86 -13.02 7.28
C ALA A 126 4.78 -12.21 6.34
N LEU A 127 5.72 -11.45 6.91
CA LEU A 127 6.72 -10.70 6.12
C LEU A 127 7.68 -11.65 5.40
N GLU A 128 8.16 -12.69 6.07
CA GLU A 128 9.02 -13.72 5.48
C GLU A 128 8.30 -14.45 4.34
N GLN A 129 7.06 -14.89 4.56
CA GLN A 129 6.23 -15.50 3.52
C GLN A 129 6.09 -14.56 2.32
N ALA A 130 5.83 -13.27 2.56
CA ALA A 130 5.75 -12.30 1.47
C ALA A 130 7.07 -12.20 0.68
N LEU A 131 8.23 -12.21 1.35
CA LEU A 131 9.53 -12.20 0.67
C LEU A 131 9.76 -13.46 -0.16
N HIS A 132 9.47 -14.64 0.39
CA HIS A 132 9.63 -15.92 -0.31
C HIS A 132 8.78 -15.98 -1.59
N SER A 133 7.58 -15.39 -1.59
CA SER A 133 6.75 -15.32 -2.79
C SER A 133 7.15 -14.20 -3.74
N MET A 134 7.53 -13.02 -3.22
CA MET A 134 7.77 -11.83 -4.03
C MET A 134 9.13 -11.85 -4.72
N VAL A 135 10.20 -12.27 -4.04
CA VAL A 135 11.56 -12.17 -4.57
C VAL A 135 11.75 -13.03 -5.82
N PRO A 136 11.39 -14.33 -5.85
CA PRO A 136 11.47 -15.14 -7.06
C PRO A 136 10.62 -14.55 -8.19
N HIS A 137 9.39 -14.14 -7.89
CA HIS A 137 8.49 -13.52 -8.87
C HIS A 137 9.08 -12.26 -9.53
N LEU A 138 9.83 -11.46 -8.78
CA LEU A 138 10.50 -10.27 -9.30
C LEU A 138 11.77 -10.61 -10.09
N LEU A 139 12.54 -11.61 -9.64
CA LEU A 139 13.73 -12.09 -10.35
C LEU A 139 13.35 -12.69 -11.71
N ASP A 140 12.29 -13.49 -11.78
CA ASP A 140 11.77 -14.08 -13.03
C ASP A 140 11.33 -13.02 -14.05
N ARG A 141 10.99 -11.82 -13.57
CA ARG A 141 10.66 -10.65 -14.40
C ARG A 141 11.89 -9.83 -14.80
N GLY A 142 13.09 -10.31 -14.49
CA GLY A 142 14.36 -9.65 -14.82
C GLY A 142 14.70 -8.46 -13.93
N ILE A 143 14.03 -8.30 -12.78
CA ILE A 143 14.36 -7.22 -11.85
C ILE A 143 15.63 -7.59 -11.09
N SER A 144 16.63 -6.70 -11.12
CA SER A 144 17.93 -6.98 -10.48
C SER A 144 17.82 -7.07 -8.95
N LYS A 145 18.69 -7.89 -8.33
CA LYS A 145 18.77 -8.05 -6.86
C LYS A 145 18.89 -6.69 -6.13
N SER A 146 19.67 -5.75 -6.67
CA SER A 146 19.85 -4.42 -6.10
C SER A 146 18.59 -3.55 -6.20
N SER A 147 17.86 -3.64 -7.31
CA SER A 147 16.57 -2.98 -7.48
C SER A 147 15.51 -3.53 -6.52
N ILE A 148 15.44 -4.85 -6.34
CA ILE A 148 14.53 -5.50 -5.37
C ILE A 148 14.82 -4.99 -3.96
N ARG A 149 16.10 -5.00 -3.53
CA ARG A 149 16.49 -4.50 -2.20
C ARG A 149 16.12 -3.02 -2.01
N SER A 150 16.39 -2.17 -3.00
CA SER A 150 16.04 -0.75 -2.93
C SER A 150 14.53 -0.54 -2.82
N MET A 151 13.75 -1.32 -3.56
CA MET A 151 12.28 -1.26 -3.53
C MET A 151 11.71 -1.69 -2.18
N LEU A 152 12.17 -2.82 -1.62
CA LEU A 152 11.70 -3.32 -0.32
C LEU A 152 12.01 -2.31 0.79
N LYS A 153 13.19 -1.65 0.79
CA LYS A 153 13.51 -0.53 1.70
C LYS A 153 12.55 0.65 1.60
N THR A 154 11.82 0.78 0.49
CA THR A 154 10.86 1.86 0.28
C THR A 154 9.40 1.46 0.49
N THR A 155 9.15 0.18 0.77
CA THR A 155 7.82 -0.37 0.97
C THR A 155 7.53 -0.40 2.47
N ASP A 156 6.48 0.29 2.91
CA ASP A 156 6.32 0.63 4.33
C ASP A 156 6.29 -0.60 5.26
N MET A 157 5.58 -1.68 4.90
CA MET A 157 5.53 -2.92 5.69
C MET A 157 6.90 -3.61 5.89
N PHE A 158 7.84 -3.39 4.97
CA PHE A 158 9.20 -3.94 5.04
C PHE A 158 10.20 -2.95 5.63
N ARG A 159 9.97 -1.66 5.43
CA ARG A 159 10.84 -0.58 5.94
C ARG A 159 10.85 -0.57 7.47
N GLU A 160 9.68 -0.70 8.09
CA GLU A 160 9.54 -0.65 9.55
C GLU A 160 10.26 -1.82 10.24
N GLU A 161 10.35 -2.97 9.57
CA GLU A 161 10.96 -4.20 10.10
C GLU A 161 12.26 -4.57 9.36
N TRP A 162 12.94 -3.60 8.73
CA TRP A 162 14.07 -3.87 7.82
C TRP A 162 15.19 -4.72 8.45
N GLU A 163 15.56 -4.42 9.70
CA GLU A 163 16.61 -5.14 10.42
C GLU A 163 16.29 -6.63 10.57
N ARG A 164 15.02 -6.99 10.69
CA ARG A 164 14.57 -8.38 10.86
C ARG A 164 14.52 -9.13 9.53
N ILE A 165 14.08 -8.46 8.47
CA ILE A 165 13.86 -9.10 7.17
C ILE A 165 15.10 -9.13 6.27
N GLU A 166 16.09 -8.27 6.51
CA GLU A 166 17.30 -8.17 5.68
C GLU A 166 18.15 -9.46 5.64
N PRO A 167 18.33 -10.21 6.75
CA PRO A 167 18.98 -11.51 6.73
C PRO A 167 18.25 -12.51 5.82
N VAL A 168 16.92 -12.61 5.96
CA VAL A 168 16.07 -13.51 5.18
C VAL A 168 16.11 -13.15 3.69
N LEU A 169 16.02 -11.85 3.37
CA LEU A 169 16.17 -11.38 1.99
C LEU A 169 17.53 -11.76 1.40
N THR A 170 18.61 -11.66 2.19
CA THR A 170 19.96 -11.99 1.73
C THR A 170 20.09 -13.48 1.43
N GLU A 171 19.52 -14.34 2.29
CA GLU A 171 19.47 -15.78 2.07
C GLU A 171 18.71 -16.14 0.78
N ILE A 172 17.51 -15.60 0.58
CA ILE A 172 16.70 -15.85 -0.63
C ILE A 172 17.46 -15.43 -1.90
N LEU A 173 18.15 -14.28 -1.85
CA LEU A 173 18.92 -13.77 -2.99
C LEU A 173 20.19 -14.59 -3.28
N GLN A 174 20.72 -15.34 -2.32
CA GLN A 174 21.87 -16.24 -2.51
C GLN A 174 21.44 -17.59 -3.09
N GLN A 175 20.30 -18.13 -2.66
CA GLN A 175 19.76 -19.41 -3.13
C GLN A 175 19.33 -19.39 -4.62
N GLY A 176 19.11 -18.20 -5.20
CA GLY A 176 18.78 -18.02 -6.62
C GLY A 176 19.99 -17.95 -7.58
N GLU A 177 21.20 -18.33 -7.14
CA GLU A 177 22.36 -18.45 -8.03
C GLU A 177 22.38 -19.83 -8.68
N PRO A 178 22.22 -19.94 -10.02
CA PRO A 178 22.62 -21.17 -10.70
C PRO A 178 24.15 -21.28 -10.65
N GLU A 179 24.65 -22.46 -10.30
CA GLU A 179 26.06 -22.85 -10.54
C GLU A 179 26.47 -22.66 -12.01
#